data_AF-A0A975Q8V3-F1
#
_entry.id   AF-A0A975Q8V3-F1
#
_cell.length_a   1.000
_cell.length_b   1.000
_cell.length_c   1.000
_cell.angle_alpha   90.00
_cell.angle_beta   90.00
_cell.angle_gamma   90.00
#
_symmetry.space_group_name_H-M   'P 1'
#
loop_
_entity.id
_entity.type
_entity.pdbx_description
1 polymer ?
#
loop_
_entity_poly.entity_id
_entity_poly.type
_entity_poly.pdbx_seq_one_letter_code
_entity_poly.pdbx_strand_id
1 'polypeptide(L)'
;MSRLQMIKAENGYTFIESLFQLIVFVTFAHLFVLFFLWKAPIEQQYTNMSDGAWELFALDLQASIVDVKEFNVHLGGRGIRFITDRGQIDIGQSNSMIRKTIDGQGHVPFLTNVYSVYFTVNDPVVSVTVTMHDGTRKERDFAIGFNSK
;
A
#
# COMPACT_ATOMS: atom_id res chain seq x y z
N MET A 1 6.21 -26.58 73.28
CA MET A 1 6.06 -25.17 73.67
C MET A 1 6.80 -24.32 72.64
N SER A 2 6.15 -24.01 71.52
CA SER A 2 5.37 -22.81 71.20
C SER A 2 6.21 -21.85 70.35
N ARG A 3 6.06 -22.02 69.03
CA ARG A 3 6.65 -21.21 67.96
C ARG A 3 5.74 -19.98 67.79
N LEU A 4 6.16 -18.81 68.25
CA LEU A 4 5.46 -17.56 67.95
C LEU A 4 5.87 -17.11 66.54
N GLN A 5 5.00 -17.37 65.58
CA GLN A 5 5.08 -16.73 64.26
C GLN A 5 4.69 -15.26 64.42
N MET A 6 5.65 -14.39 64.21
CA MET A 6 5.44 -12.95 64.14
C MET A 6 4.68 -12.66 62.84
N ILE A 7 3.38 -12.36 62.95
CA ILE A 7 2.58 -11.91 61.81
C ILE A 7 3.14 -10.56 61.39
N LYS A 8 3.76 -10.52 60.21
CA LYS A 8 4.28 -9.30 59.60
C LYS A 8 3.08 -8.41 59.32
N ALA A 9 3.05 -7.21 59.89
CA ALA A 9 2.03 -6.22 59.57
C ALA A 9 2.21 -5.84 58.09
N GLU A 10 1.27 -6.26 57.24
CA GLU A 10 1.18 -5.78 55.88
C GLU A 10 0.67 -4.33 55.96
N ASN A 11 1.57 -3.38 55.75
CA ASN A 11 1.20 -1.98 55.61
C ASN A 11 0.38 -1.84 54.32
N GLY A 12 -0.94 -1.90 54.44
CA GLY A 12 -1.86 -1.68 53.33
C GLY A 12 -1.67 -0.28 52.74
N TYR A 13 -1.98 -0.16 51.45
CA TYR A 13 -1.95 1.12 50.74
C TYR A 13 -2.76 2.17 51.50
N THR A 14 -2.17 3.35 51.70
CA THR A 14 -2.94 4.48 52.24
C THR A 14 -3.87 5.03 51.16
N PHE A 15 -5.02 5.56 51.56
CA PHE A 15 -5.99 6.15 50.61
C PHE A 15 -5.36 7.21 49.68
N ILE A 16 -4.42 8.01 50.22
CA ILE A 16 -3.69 9.04 49.47
C ILE A 16 -2.79 8.40 48.39
N GLU A 17 -2.13 7.29 48.73
CA GLU A 17 -1.26 6.57 47.81
C GLU A 17 -2.06 5.94 46.66
N SER A 18 -3.23 5.36 46.97
CA SER A 18 -4.16 4.87 45.94
C SER A 18 -4.68 6.00 45.04
N LEU A 19 -4.95 7.19 45.60
CA LEU A 19 -5.38 8.35 44.82
C LEU A 19 -4.27 8.84 43.87
N PHE A 20 -3.02 8.85 44.35
CA PHE A 20 -1.88 9.20 43.51
C PHE A 20 -1.68 8.20 42.37
N GLN A 21 -1.78 6.89 42.65
CA GLN A 21 -1.72 5.85 41.63
C GLN A 21 -2.85 5.99 40.59
N LEU A 22 -4.06 6.32 41.04
CA LEU A 22 -5.17 6.57 40.13
C LEU A 22 -4.91 7.78 39.23
N ILE A 23 -4.37 8.88 39.76
CA ILE A 23 -4.01 10.06 38.96
C ILE A 23 -2.98 9.68 37.90
N VAL A 24 -1.90 9.00 38.29
CA VAL A 24 -0.86 8.54 37.37
C VAL A 24 -1.46 7.65 36.29
N PHE A 25 -2.30 6.68 36.66
CA PHE A 25 -2.99 5.81 35.72
C PHE A 25 -3.86 6.58 34.73
N VAL A 26 -4.68 7.50 35.22
CA VAL A 26 -5.56 8.34 34.38
C VAL A 26 -4.73 9.21 33.44
N THR A 27 -3.60 9.76 33.88
CA THR A 27 -2.68 10.51 33.01
C THR A 27 -2.15 9.63 31.88
N PHE A 28 -1.67 8.42 32.18
CA PHE A 28 -1.21 7.49 31.13
C PHE A 28 -2.35 7.08 30.19
N ALA A 29 -3.55 6.82 30.73
CA ALA A 29 -4.72 6.50 29.91
C ALA A 29 -5.05 7.64 28.92
N HIS A 30 -4.97 8.89 29.35
CA HIS A 30 -5.16 10.04 28.46
C HIS A 30 -4.08 10.14 27.38
N LEU A 31 -2.81 9.83 27.71
CA LEU A 31 -1.74 9.79 26.71
C LEU A 31 -2.01 8.72 25.63
N PHE A 32 -2.53 7.56 26.01
CA PHE A 32 -2.96 6.54 25.03
C PHE A 32 -4.08 7.05 24.13
N VAL A 33 -5.11 7.71 24.67
CA VAL A 33 -6.19 8.29 23.87
C VAL A 33 -5.66 9.33 22.88
N LEU A 34 -4.79 10.25 23.35
CA LEU A 34 -4.17 11.27 22.50
C LEU A 34 -3.31 10.65 21.40
N PHE A 35 -2.57 9.58 21.70
CA PHE A 35 -1.78 8.86 20.71
C PHE A 35 -2.65 8.31 19.57
N PHE A 36 -3.79 7.67 19.90
CA PHE A 36 -4.69 7.14 18.87
C PHE A 36 -5.38 8.25 18.05
N LEU A 37 -5.78 9.35 18.69
CA LEU A 37 -6.35 10.51 18.00
C LEU A 37 -5.37 11.16 17.02
N TRP A 38 -4.09 11.23 17.39
CA TRP A 38 -3.05 11.76 16.51
C TRP A 38 -2.68 10.80 15.38
N LYS A 39 -2.69 9.48 15.63
CA LYS A 39 -2.35 8.45 14.64
C LYS A 39 -3.40 8.30 13.53
N ALA A 40 -4.69 8.37 13.88
CA ALA A 40 -5.79 8.16 12.94
C ALA A 40 -5.72 8.98 11.62
N PRO A 41 -5.51 10.32 11.64
CA PRO A 41 -5.42 11.11 10.42
C PRO A 41 -4.20 10.78 9.55
N ILE A 42 -3.11 10.30 10.15
CA ILE A 42 -1.89 9.94 9.42
C ILE A 42 -2.16 8.74 8.51
N GLU A 43 -2.81 7.69 9.03
CA GLU A 43 -3.16 6.52 8.22
C GLU A 43 -4.08 6.89 7.05
N GLN A 44 -5.08 7.73 7.31
CA GLN A 44 -6.01 8.18 6.28
C GLN A 44 -5.31 8.97 5.16
N GLN A 45 -4.32 9.80 5.49
CA GLN A 45 -3.52 10.52 4.48
C GLN A 45 -2.72 9.57 3.58
N TYR A 46 -2.10 8.53 4.15
CA TYR A 46 -1.37 7.54 3.36
C TYR A 46 -2.28 6.75 2.41
N THR A 47 -3.47 6.33 2.88
CA THR A 47 -4.45 5.67 2.03
C THR A 47 -4.90 6.58 0.89
N ASN A 48 -5.24 7.83 1.18
CA ASN A 48 -5.67 8.80 0.16
C ASN A 48 -4.58 9.05 -0.90
N MET A 49 -3.30 9.09 -0.49
CA MET A 49 -2.18 9.26 -1.42
C MET A 49 -1.97 8.02 -2.32
N SER A 50 -2.11 6.82 -1.74
CA SER A 50 -2.08 5.56 -2.49
C SER A 50 -3.22 5.48 -3.51
N ASP A 51 -4.42 5.89 -3.12
CA ASP A 51 -5.58 5.96 -4.01
C ASP A 51 -5.38 6.95 -5.16
N GLY A 52 -4.86 8.15 -4.87
CA GLY A 52 -4.53 9.14 -5.90
C GLY A 52 -3.45 8.64 -6.88
N ALA A 53 -2.40 7.99 -6.38
CA ALA A 53 -1.36 7.41 -7.22
C ALA A 53 -1.90 6.28 -8.11
N TRP A 54 -2.81 5.46 -7.59
CA TRP A 54 -3.48 4.41 -8.35
C TRP A 54 -4.33 4.98 -9.49
N GLU A 55 -5.10 6.04 -9.25
CA GLU A 55 -5.92 6.66 -10.28
C GLU A 55 -5.08 7.29 -11.40
N LEU A 56 -3.98 7.97 -11.04
CA LEU A 56 -3.04 8.51 -12.02
C LEU A 56 -2.41 7.39 -12.88
N PHE A 57 -1.95 6.31 -12.24
CA PHE A 57 -1.43 5.13 -12.93
C PHE A 57 -2.45 4.57 -13.92
N ALA A 58 -3.71 4.42 -13.51
CA ALA A 58 -4.75 3.87 -14.36
C ALA A 58 -5.05 4.77 -15.57
N LEU A 59 -5.13 6.08 -15.36
CA LEU A 59 -5.34 7.05 -16.45
C LEU A 59 -4.18 7.00 -17.46
N ASP A 60 -2.94 7.02 -16.97
CA ASP A 60 -1.76 6.99 -17.82
C ASP A 60 -1.59 5.66 -18.55
N LEU A 61 -1.95 4.54 -17.89
CA LEU A 61 -1.94 3.23 -18.52
C LEU A 61 -2.98 3.16 -19.64
N GLN A 62 -4.24 3.54 -19.37
CA GLN A 62 -5.29 3.56 -20.38
C GLN A 62 -4.86 4.41 -21.59
N ALA A 63 -4.37 5.62 -21.35
CA ALA A 63 -3.90 6.52 -22.41
C ALA A 63 -2.73 5.92 -23.22
N SER A 64 -1.90 5.07 -22.62
CA SER A 64 -0.78 4.43 -23.30
C SER A 64 -1.19 3.27 -24.22
N ILE A 65 -2.36 2.65 -23.99
CA ILE A 65 -2.79 1.42 -24.69
C ILE A 65 -4.00 1.62 -25.62
N VAL A 66 -4.40 2.87 -25.85
CA VAL A 66 -5.51 3.24 -26.77
C VAL A 66 -5.13 3.12 -28.24
N ASP A 67 -3.85 3.22 -28.58
CA ASP A 67 -3.37 3.19 -29.96
C ASP A 67 -2.11 2.33 -30.05
N VAL A 68 -2.33 1.01 -30.11
CA VAL A 68 -1.26 0.01 -30.17
C VAL A 68 -1.35 -0.82 -31.45
N LYS A 69 -0.20 -1.19 -31.99
CA LYS A 69 -0.08 -2.10 -33.14
C LYS A 69 -0.02 -3.55 -32.67
N GLU A 70 0.70 -3.78 -31.58
CA GLU A 70 0.89 -5.09 -30.97
C GLU A 70 0.83 -4.96 -29.45
N PHE A 71 0.32 -6.00 -28.78
CA PHE A 71 0.24 -6.07 -27.32
C PHE A 71 0.60 -7.48 -26.85
N ASN A 72 1.44 -7.60 -25.83
CA ASN A 72 1.86 -8.87 -25.26
C ASN A 72 2.09 -8.77 -23.75
N VAL A 73 1.69 -9.81 -23.01
CA VAL A 73 2.02 -9.99 -21.60
C VAL A 73 3.28 -10.85 -21.49
N HIS A 74 4.25 -10.41 -20.69
CA HIS A 74 5.53 -11.09 -20.51
C HIS A 74 5.91 -11.22 -19.01
N LEU A 75 7.10 -11.76 -18.72
CA LEU A 75 7.62 -11.99 -17.36
C LEU A 75 6.70 -12.84 -16.46
N GLY A 76 5.97 -13.78 -17.06
CA GLY A 76 5.01 -14.63 -16.34
C GLY A 76 3.81 -13.84 -15.79
N GLY A 77 3.37 -12.80 -16.52
CA GLY A 77 2.25 -11.95 -16.10
C GLY A 77 2.67 -10.69 -15.37
N ARG A 78 3.96 -10.44 -15.10
CA ARG A 78 4.42 -9.28 -14.32
C ARG A 78 4.79 -8.06 -15.15
N GLY A 79 4.62 -8.14 -16.46
CA GLY A 79 4.84 -7.03 -17.37
C GLY A 79 4.02 -7.14 -18.63
N ILE A 80 3.84 -6.01 -19.29
CA ILE A 80 3.24 -5.87 -20.61
C ILE A 80 4.22 -5.14 -21.52
N ARG A 81 4.15 -5.47 -22.80
CA ARG A 81 4.92 -4.85 -23.86
C ARG A 81 4.00 -4.59 -25.04
N PHE A 82 4.07 -3.40 -25.58
CA PHE A 82 3.25 -3.02 -26.72
C PHE A 82 3.97 -2.02 -27.61
N ILE A 83 3.58 -1.99 -28.88
CA ILE A 83 4.17 -1.12 -29.90
C ILE A 83 3.18 0.00 -30.21
N THR A 84 3.67 1.23 -30.16
CA THR A 84 2.94 2.44 -30.55
C THR A 84 3.70 3.17 -31.66
N ASP A 85 3.13 4.22 -32.23
CA ASP A 85 3.85 5.11 -33.15
C ASP A 85 5.06 5.82 -32.49
N ARG A 86 5.13 5.85 -31.16
CA ARG A 86 6.22 6.48 -30.40
C ARG A 86 7.36 5.51 -30.05
N GLY A 87 7.25 4.23 -30.43
CA GLY A 87 8.22 3.19 -30.10
C GLY A 87 7.61 2.04 -29.29
N GLN A 88 8.47 1.12 -28.86
CA GLN A 88 8.11 -0.02 -28.02
C GLN A 88 8.06 0.42 -26.56
N ILE A 89 6.91 0.26 -25.93
CA ILE A 89 6.71 0.55 -24.52
C ILE A 89 6.72 -0.75 -23.73
N ASP A 90 7.50 -0.79 -22.66
CA ASP A 90 7.53 -1.88 -21.69
C ASP A 90 7.13 -1.36 -20.32
N ILE A 91 6.11 -1.97 -19.72
CA ILE A 91 5.61 -1.64 -18.38
C ILE A 91 5.64 -2.92 -17.56
N GLY A 92 6.36 -2.92 -16.45
CA GLY A 92 6.43 -4.11 -15.60
C GLY A 92 7.00 -3.84 -14.24
N GLN A 93 6.98 -4.87 -13.39
CA GLN A 93 7.52 -4.77 -12.04
C GLN A 93 9.05 -4.63 -12.07
N SER A 94 9.55 -3.67 -11.30
CA SER A 94 10.96 -3.48 -11.01
C SER A 94 11.10 -3.15 -9.53
N ASN A 95 11.65 -4.08 -8.74
CA ASN A 95 11.72 -3.95 -7.28
C ASN A 95 10.32 -3.69 -6.67
N SER A 96 10.17 -2.60 -5.91
CA SER A 96 8.94 -2.16 -5.24
C SER A 96 8.10 -1.17 -6.04
N MET A 97 8.26 -1.14 -7.38
CA MET A 97 7.51 -0.24 -8.26
C MET A 97 7.15 -0.89 -9.59
N ILE A 98 6.13 -0.35 -10.25
CA ILE A 98 5.86 -0.56 -11.67
C ILE A 98 6.59 0.53 -12.42
N ARG A 99 7.36 0.15 -13.43
CA ARG A 99 8.19 1.06 -14.22
C ARG A 99 7.77 1.02 -15.68
N LYS A 100 7.73 2.19 -16.31
CA LYS A 100 7.57 2.36 -17.75
C LYS A 100 8.91 2.68 -18.40
N THR A 101 9.20 2.02 -19.52
CA THR A 101 10.37 2.27 -20.37
C THR A 101 9.94 2.38 -21.83
N ILE A 102 10.64 3.19 -22.62
CA ILE A 102 10.37 3.38 -24.04
C ILE A 102 11.65 3.02 -24.79
N ASP A 103 11.57 2.05 -25.70
CA ASP A 103 12.71 1.50 -26.45
C ASP A 103 13.87 1.05 -25.53
N GLY A 104 13.53 0.53 -24.34
CA GLY A 104 14.49 0.13 -23.32
C GLY A 104 15.19 1.29 -22.60
N GLN A 105 14.88 2.53 -22.98
CA GLN A 105 15.41 3.75 -22.38
C GLN A 105 14.38 4.43 -21.48
N GLY A 106 14.89 5.25 -20.56
CA GLY A 106 14.07 5.91 -19.55
C GLY A 106 13.62 4.94 -18.45
N HIS A 107 13.55 5.43 -17.22
CA HIS A 107 13.13 4.67 -16.05
C HIS A 107 12.09 5.50 -15.31
N VAL A 108 10.91 5.64 -15.94
CA VAL A 108 9.84 6.46 -15.36
C VAL A 108 9.07 5.58 -14.37
N PRO A 109 9.11 5.90 -13.06
CA PRO A 109 8.26 5.22 -12.09
C PRO A 109 6.80 5.50 -12.45
N PHE A 110 6.02 4.45 -12.61
CA PHE A 110 4.63 4.52 -13.06
C PHE A 110 3.65 4.28 -11.92
N LEU A 111 4.02 3.41 -10.96
CA LEU A 111 3.36 3.27 -9.67
C LEU A 111 4.38 2.82 -8.64
N THR A 112 4.40 3.44 -7.46
CA THR A 112 5.36 3.11 -6.38
C THR A 112 4.67 2.35 -5.25
N ASN A 113 5.47 1.83 -4.30
CA ASN A 113 4.99 1.07 -3.15
C ASN A 113 4.24 -0.23 -3.51
N VAL A 114 4.64 -0.84 -4.63
CA VAL A 114 4.03 -2.05 -5.18
C VAL A 114 4.77 -3.28 -4.68
N TYR A 115 4.05 -4.18 -4.01
CA TYR A 115 4.56 -5.49 -3.64
C TYR A 115 4.57 -6.45 -4.85
N SER A 116 3.48 -6.47 -5.63
CA SER A 116 3.38 -7.29 -6.84
C SER A 116 2.38 -6.73 -7.85
N VAL A 117 2.62 -6.97 -9.13
CA VAL A 117 1.66 -6.70 -10.21
C VAL A 117 1.47 -7.94 -11.08
N TYR A 118 0.22 -8.15 -11.52
CA TYR A 118 -0.14 -9.16 -12.50
C TYR A 118 -1.05 -8.57 -13.59
N PHE A 119 -0.72 -8.90 -14.82
CA PHE A 119 -1.44 -8.56 -16.04
C PHE A 119 -1.99 -9.84 -16.66
N THR A 120 -3.29 -9.85 -16.95
CA THR A 120 -3.96 -10.94 -17.64
C THR A 120 -4.68 -10.37 -18.85
N VAL A 121 -4.45 -10.94 -20.03
CA VAL A 121 -5.14 -10.52 -21.26
C VAL A 121 -6.31 -11.43 -21.54
N ASN A 122 -7.47 -10.79 -21.74
CA ASN A 122 -8.68 -11.35 -22.31
C ASN A 122 -9.09 -10.42 -23.45
N ASP A 123 -8.45 -10.56 -24.62
CA ASP A 123 -8.57 -9.59 -25.73
C ASP A 123 -10.04 -9.20 -26.02
N PRO A 124 -10.33 -7.89 -26.18
CA PRO A 124 -9.41 -6.75 -26.28
C PRO A 124 -9.13 -6.06 -24.93
N VAL A 125 -9.23 -6.78 -23.80
CA VAL A 125 -9.10 -6.23 -22.45
C VAL A 125 -7.85 -6.77 -21.77
N VAL A 126 -7.13 -5.89 -21.06
CA VAL A 126 -6.11 -6.29 -20.09
C VAL A 126 -6.59 -5.98 -18.68
N SER A 127 -6.64 -7.01 -17.84
CA SER A 127 -6.92 -6.90 -16.42
C SER A 127 -5.61 -6.72 -15.67
N VAL A 128 -5.53 -5.69 -14.83
CA VAL A 128 -4.35 -5.40 -14.01
C VAL A 128 -4.71 -5.56 -12.54
N THR A 129 -3.99 -6.43 -11.85
CA THR A 129 -4.05 -6.58 -10.39
C THR A 129 -2.74 -6.08 -9.78
N VAL A 130 -2.83 -5.13 -8.85
CA VAL A 130 -1.70 -4.63 -8.06
C VAL A 130 -1.94 -4.89 -6.59
N THR A 131 -0.93 -5.44 -5.91
CA THR A 131 -0.89 -5.54 -4.45
C THR A 131 0.15 -4.56 -3.93
N MET A 132 -0.26 -3.67 -3.04
CA MET A 132 0.59 -2.68 -2.38
C MET A 132 1.29 -3.28 -1.16
N HIS A 133 2.38 -2.65 -0.68
CA HIS A 133 3.07 -3.12 0.53
C HIS A 133 2.24 -3.01 1.83
N ASP A 134 1.21 -2.19 1.84
CA ASP A 134 0.26 -2.10 2.97
C ASP A 134 -0.80 -3.22 2.94
N GLY A 135 -0.75 -4.11 1.95
CA GLY A 135 -1.70 -5.22 1.75
C GLY A 135 -2.92 -4.87 0.91
N THR A 136 -3.10 -3.60 0.53
CA THR A 136 -4.22 -3.17 -0.32
C THR A 136 -4.10 -3.79 -1.71
N ARG A 137 -5.20 -4.39 -2.19
CA ARG A 137 -5.31 -4.91 -3.56
C ARG A 137 -6.12 -3.94 -4.42
N LYS A 138 -5.56 -3.55 -5.57
CA LYS A 138 -6.21 -2.72 -6.58
C LYS A 138 -6.34 -3.51 -7.87
N GLU A 139 -7.48 -3.36 -8.54
CA GLU A 139 -7.80 -4.08 -9.76
C GLU A 139 -8.56 -3.18 -10.73
N ARG A 140 -8.19 -3.22 -12.01
CA ARG A 140 -8.90 -2.50 -13.08
C ARG A 140 -8.66 -3.17 -14.43
N ASP A 141 -9.72 -3.15 -15.23
CA ASP A 141 -9.71 -3.58 -16.62
C ASP A 141 -9.50 -2.38 -17.55
N PHE A 142 -8.67 -2.57 -18.56
CA PHE A 142 -8.35 -1.56 -19.55
C PHE A 142 -8.62 -2.09 -20.96
N ALA A 143 -9.26 -1.26 -21.77
CA ALA A 143 -9.49 -1.58 -23.18
C ALA A 143 -8.23 -1.31 -23.99
N ILE A 144 -7.79 -2.30 -24.75
CA ILE A 144 -6.68 -2.22 -25.69
C ILE A 144 -7.23 -1.76 -27.04
N GLY A 145 -6.77 -0.61 -27.51
CA GLY A 145 -7.15 -0.09 -28.82
C GLY A 145 -6.13 -0.49 -29.88
N PHE A 146 -6.47 -1.50 -30.68
CA PHE A 146 -5.63 -1.92 -31.81
C PHE A 146 -5.85 -1.02 -33.02
N ASN A 147 -4.79 -0.41 -33.52
CA ASN A 147 -4.82 0.39 -34.75
C ASN A 147 -4.26 -0.43 -35.91
N SER A 148 -5.11 -0.62 -36.93
CA SER A 148 -4.84 -1.47 -38.10
C SER A 148 -4.05 -0.78 -39.22
N LYS A 149 -3.35 0.33 -38.95
CA LYS A 149 -2.63 1.08 -39.99
C LYS A 149 -1.28 0.48 -40.37
#